data_AF-A0A7W1F2W1-F1
#
_entry.id   AF-A0A7W1F2W1-F1
#
_cell.length_a   1.000
_cell.length_b   1.000
_cell.length_c   1.000
_cell.angle_alpha   90.00
_cell.angle_beta   90.00
_cell.angle_gamma   90.00
#
_symmetry.space_group_name_H-M   'P 1'
#
loop_
_entity.id
_entity.type
_entity.pdbx_description
1 polymer ?
#
loop_
_entity_poly.entity_id
_entity_poly.type
_entity_poly.pdbx_seq_one_letter_code
_entity_poly.pdbx_strand_id
1 'polypeptide(L)'
;MRSLPLLVVLIAWLPMPAQEGPAQEGPAQEGPAQERWFDVPVAEVTPLGEWPTGETDWRRWALARQIRPYAVLEGPGEAVVAVEDAGGFADPTAMRQARLLVRTTANGEVRGRVAVRKPDGSGLVMLPFVLAAGQARPDAEARFLRAQQQVLRDLVSARAAGAAWFRHRLDASQRAAGQTVDPVDQATADARRRDGLDDTFQLFTGDRALVENLQFDRPLAVIEAGAPTVALSTIDGITVAAIDWAPLIGDARPEPDPLAARIPADQHAVFFPGFAALIAAIDEIDRTGTPVLAAFEPHSEDALTRESYQRQLCIGLSDLGRRFGAQLVDSVAMTGSDPFLRAGSDVAVLFQAKQPQVLAAYVMAQQATAAKARPDAVTTDSDIGGLAVHAVTTPDRSLCSYLAVLDDCVVVANSPAQLARLAAVRGGGAALATTGEYRFFRDRYRRGADDEVALVVVPDDAIRRWCGPRWRIADSRRTRAAAILTEIDLRHA
;
A
#
# COMPACT_ATOMS: atom_id res chain seq x y z
N MET A 1 -6.24 -1.28 -36.34
CA MET A 1 -5.04 -1.10 -35.50
C MET A 1 -5.04 -2.21 -34.46
N ARG A 2 -3.93 -2.95 -34.36
CA ARG A 2 -3.85 -4.24 -33.68
C ARG A 2 -3.81 -4.06 -32.15
N SER A 3 -4.65 -4.84 -31.48
CA SER A 3 -4.73 -5.07 -30.05
C SER A 3 -3.39 -5.51 -29.44
N LEU A 4 -2.88 -4.75 -28.47
CA LEU A 4 -1.82 -5.16 -27.55
C LEU A 4 -2.44 -6.08 -26.48
N PRO A 5 -1.85 -7.26 -26.19
CA PRO A 5 -2.35 -8.10 -25.11
C PRO A 5 -1.91 -7.54 -23.75
N LEU A 6 -2.87 -7.39 -22.83
CA LEU A 6 -2.64 -7.17 -21.41
C LEU A 6 -1.73 -8.28 -20.86
N LEU A 7 -0.56 -7.89 -20.34
CA LEU A 7 0.31 -8.79 -19.58
C LEU A 7 -0.21 -8.82 -18.14
N VAL A 8 -1.12 -9.75 -17.85
CA VAL A 8 -1.53 -10.09 -16.48
C VAL A 8 -0.39 -10.89 -15.85
N VAL A 9 0.38 -10.26 -14.96
CA VAL A 9 1.36 -10.97 -14.13
C VAL A 9 0.59 -11.68 -13.02
N LEU A 10 0.22 -12.93 -13.26
CA LEU A 10 -0.22 -13.87 -12.23
C LEU A 10 1.00 -14.20 -11.36
N ILE A 11 1.10 -13.53 -10.20
CA ILE A 11 1.98 -13.97 -9.12
C ILE A 11 1.38 -15.29 -8.60
N ALA A 12 1.99 -16.40 -9.00
CA ALA A 12 1.68 -17.70 -8.46
C ALA A 12 1.95 -17.68 -6.95
N TRP A 13 0.89 -17.93 -6.17
CA TRP A 13 0.92 -18.22 -4.75
C TRP A 13 2.10 -19.12 -4.38
N LEU A 14 3.02 -18.61 -3.56
CA LEU A 14 3.88 -19.43 -2.71
C LEU A 14 2.98 -20.14 -1.70
N PRO A 15 3.18 -21.44 -1.40
CA PRO A 15 2.35 -22.14 -0.44
C PRO A 15 2.57 -21.54 0.96
N MET A 16 1.49 -21.10 1.59
CA MET A 16 1.43 -20.85 3.04
C MET A 16 1.74 -22.15 3.81
N PRO A 17 2.37 -22.07 4.99
CA PRO A 17 2.47 -23.22 5.88
C PRO A 17 1.07 -23.64 6.36
N ALA A 18 0.90 -24.95 6.50
CA ALA A 18 -0.37 -25.59 6.85
C ALA A 18 -0.91 -25.09 8.21
N GLN A 19 -2.23 -24.86 8.28
CA GLN A 19 -2.94 -24.67 9.54
C GLN A 19 -2.89 -25.95 10.37
N GLU A 20 -2.33 -25.87 11.57
CA GLU A 20 -2.44 -26.93 12.58
C GLU A 20 -3.81 -26.86 13.27
N GLY A 21 -4.64 -27.88 13.04
CA GLY A 21 -5.81 -28.20 13.88
C GLY A 21 -5.39 -28.95 15.16
N PRO A 22 -6.30 -29.11 16.14
CA PRO A 22 -5.93 -29.38 17.52
C PRO A 22 -5.42 -30.80 17.76
N ALA A 23 -4.51 -30.89 18.74
CA ALA A 23 -3.75 -32.05 19.16
C ALA A 23 -4.59 -33.32 19.39
N GLN A 24 -4.12 -34.43 18.80
CA GLN A 24 -4.37 -35.80 19.25
C GLN A 24 -3.04 -36.55 19.39
N GLU A 25 -2.94 -37.37 20.44
CA GLU A 25 -1.72 -37.96 20.98
C GLU A 25 -1.12 -39.11 20.14
N GLY A 26 0.20 -39.03 19.89
CA GLY A 26 1.17 -40.13 19.62
C GLY A 26 1.25 -40.73 18.20
N PRO A 27 2.40 -41.30 17.74
CA PRO A 27 3.61 -41.69 18.48
C PRO A 27 4.96 -41.16 17.90
N ALA A 28 6.03 -41.37 18.69
CA ALA A 28 7.46 -41.36 18.36
C ALA A 28 8.06 -40.10 17.70
N GLN A 29 8.84 -39.36 18.49
CA GLN A 29 9.79 -38.35 18.02
C GLN A 29 10.81 -38.98 17.06
N GLU A 30 10.63 -38.77 15.76
CA GLU A 30 11.73 -38.84 14.79
C GLU A 30 12.70 -37.69 15.11
N GLY A 31 14.00 -38.01 15.21
CA GLY A 31 15.04 -37.00 15.44
C GLY A 31 15.05 -35.92 14.36
N PRO A 32 15.71 -34.77 14.59
CA PRO A 32 15.70 -33.66 13.64
C PRO A 32 16.14 -34.14 12.25
N ALA A 33 15.27 -33.96 11.25
CA ALA A 33 15.54 -34.38 9.88
C ALA A 33 16.83 -33.74 9.39
N GLN A 34 17.80 -34.55 8.97
CA GLN A 34 19.12 -34.07 8.56
C GLN A 34 19.00 -33.24 7.27
N GLU A 35 19.45 -31.98 7.32
CA GLU A 35 19.44 -31.11 6.14
C GLU A 35 20.38 -31.64 5.06
N ARG A 36 19.91 -31.62 3.82
CA ARG A 36 20.64 -32.05 2.63
C ARG A 36 20.73 -30.91 1.64
N TRP A 37 21.92 -30.74 1.10
CA TRP A 37 22.26 -29.65 0.19
C TRP A 37 22.65 -30.20 -1.17
N PHE A 38 22.21 -29.55 -2.24
CA PHE A 38 22.55 -29.92 -3.60
C PHE A 38 23.10 -28.73 -4.37
N ASP A 39 24.05 -29.00 -5.25
CA ASP A 39 24.63 -28.02 -6.16
C ASP A 39 24.87 -28.65 -7.53
N VAL A 40 23.96 -28.38 -8.47
CA VAL A 40 23.94 -29.02 -9.79
C VAL A 40 23.83 -27.96 -10.89
N PRO A 41 24.64 -28.03 -11.97
CA PRO A 41 24.45 -27.16 -13.12
C PRO A 41 23.06 -27.37 -13.72
N VAL A 42 22.33 -26.28 -14.03
CA VAL A 42 20.98 -26.37 -14.61
C VAL A 42 20.99 -27.16 -15.93
N ALA A 43 22.10 -27.11 -16.68
CA ALA A 43 22.32 -27.90 -17.90
C ALA A 43 22.47 -29.42 -17.68
N GLU A 44 22.88 -29.85 -16.48
CA GLU A 44 23.17 -31.26 -16.15
C GLU A 44 22.06 -31.93 -15.36
N VAL A 45 21.01 -31.18 -15.02
CA VAL A 45 19.83 -31.73 -14.39
C VAL A 45 19.20 -32.73 -15.38
N THR A 46 19.10 -34.00 -14.94
CA THR A 46 18.66 -35.19 -15.71
C THR A 46 17.50 -34.85 -16.67
N PRO A 47 17.49 -35.38 -17.91
CA PRO A 47 17.10 -34.64 -19.10
C PRO A 47 15.63 -34.25 -19.06
N LEU A 48 15.36 -32.96 -18.99
CA LEU A 48 14.01 -32.44 -18.80
C LEU A 48 13.66 -31.36 -19.81
N GLY A 49 12.91 -31.80 -20.82
CA GLY A 49 12.35 -30.98 -21.89
C GLY A 49 13.37 -30.51 -22.93
N GLU A 50 12.88 -30.15 -24.11
CA GLU A 50 13.69 -29.42 -25.08
C GLU A 50 14.00 -28.02 -24.51
N TRP A 51 15.29 -27.66 -24.46
CA TRP A 51 15.69 -26.31 -24.10
C TRP A 51 15.02 -25.32 -25.06
N PRO A 52 14.47 -24.19 -24.56
CA PRO A 52 13.83 -23.23 -25.43
C PRO A 52 14.84 -22.70 -26.45
N THR A 53 14.51 -22.81 -27.73
CA THR A 53 15.30 -22.30 -28.86
C THR A 53 14.62 -21.06 -29.46
N GLY A 54 15.40 -20.12 -29.98
CA GLY A 54 14.86 -18.88 -30.57
C GLY A 54 15.91 -17.79 -30.75
N GLU A 55 15.58 -16.76 -31.53
CA GLU A 55 16.42 -15.58 -31.72
C GLU A 55 16.30 -14.62 -30.54
N THR A 56 17.43 -14.00 -30.19
CA THR A 56 17.50 -12.98 -29.15
C THR A 56 16.93 -11.65 -29.65
N ASP A 57 15.91 -11.12 -28.98
CA ASP A 57 15.41 -9.77 -29.25
C ASP A 57 16.03 -8.74 -28.28
N TRP A 58 16.99 -7.96 -28.77
CA TRP A 58 17.64 -6.91 -28.00
C TRP A 58 16.66 -5.81 -27.53
N ARG A 59 15.51 -5.63 -28.20
CA ARG A 59 14.50 -4.63 -27.81
C ARG A 59 13.82 -5.01 -26.50
N ARG A 60 13.86 -6.28 -26.12
CA ARG A 60 13.29 -6.81 -24.89
C ARG A 60 14.32 -6.97 -23.77
N TRP A 61 15.55 -6.49 -23.93
CA TRP A 61 16.58 -6.63 -22.91
C TRP A 61 16.21 -5.96 -21.56
N ALA A 62 15.44 -4.87 -21.60
CA ALA A 62 14.98 -4.20 -20.38
C ALA A 62 13.95 -5.05 -19.61
N LEU A 63 12.99 -5.66 -20.34
CA LEU A 63 12.03 -6.63 -19.78
C LEU A 63 12.72 -7.90 -19.30
N ALA A 64 13.74 -8.35 -20.03
CA ALA A 64 14.54 -9.51 -19.67
C ALA A 64 15.22 -9.39 -18.30
N ARG A 65 15.64 -8.18 -17.91
CA ARG A 65 16.21 -7.90 -16.59
C ARG A 65 15.20 -8.04 -15.45
N GLN A 66 13.90 -7.93 -15.74
CA GLN A 66 12.83 -8.06 -14.76
C GLN A 66 12.33 -9.51 -14.62
N ILE A 67 12.59 -10.38 -15.60
CA ILE A 67 12.14 -11.77 -15.60
C ILE A 67 13.23 -12.65 -14.99
N ARG A 68 13.07 -13.00 -13.72
CA ARG A 68 14.04 -13.83 -12.99
C ARG A 68 13.70 -15.32 -13.06
N PRO A 69 14.67 -16.17 -13.44
CA PRO A 69 14.59 -17.63 -13.24
C PRO A 69 14.45 -17.99 -11.77
N TYR A 70 13.64 -19.00 -11.49
CA TYR A 70 13.41 -19.53 -10.14
C TYR A 70 13.20 -21.04 -10.19
N ALA A 71 13.20 -21.71 -9.04
CA ALA A 71 12.92 -23.13 -8.96
C ALA A 71 11.93 -23.40 -7.81
N VAL A 72 11.09 -24.42 -7.98
CA VAL A 72 10.08 -24.85 -7.02
C VAL A 72 10.25 -26.33 -6.78
N LEU A 73 10.22 -26.76 -5.53
CA LEU A 73 10.24 -28.18 -5.15
C LEU A 73 8.83 -28.72 -5.02
N GLU A 74 8.64 -30.00 -5.32
CA GLU A 74 7.38 -30.72 -5.07
C GLU A 74 7.28 -31.22 -3.61
N GLY A 75 8.39 -31.20 -2.87
CA GLY A 75 8.49 -31.61 -1.47
C GLY A 75 9.09 -30.52 -0.57
N PRO A 76 9.35 -30.82 0.71
CA PRO A 76 9.85 -29.83 1.66
C PRO A 76 11.23 -29.33 1.26
N GLY A 77 11.47 -28.03 1.36
CA GLY A 77 12.76 -27.41 1.08
C GLY A 77 12.68 -26.17 0.22
N GLU A 78 13.84 -25.69 -0.20
CA GLU A 78 14.01 -24.46 -0.96
C GLU A 78 14.97 -24.69 -2.12
N ALA A 79 14.71 -24.02 -3.24
CA ALA A 79 15.56 -24.05 -4.41
C ALA A 79 15.89 -22.63 -4.89
N VAL A 80 17.15 -22.42 -5.23
CA VAL A 80 17.66 -21.13 -5.74
C VAL A 80 18.39 -21.38 -7.05
N VAL A 81 18.11 -20.56 -8.04
CA VAL A 81 18.87 -20.52 -9.30
C VAL A 81 19.91 -19.40 -9.18
N ALA A 82 21.17 -19.75 -9.34
CA ALA A 82 22.30 -18.83 -9.23
C ALA A 82 23.08 -18.75 -10.55
N VAL A 83 23.63 -17.59 -10.86
CA VAL A 83 24.56 -17.36 -11.97
C VAL A 83 25.80 -16.70 -11.38
N GLU A 84 26.99 -17.22 -11.70
CA GLU A 84 28.26 -16.68 -11.19
C GLU A 84 28.78 -15.50 -12.03
N ASP A 85 28.28 -15.31 -13.27
CA ASP A 85 28.72 -14.25 -14.18
C ASP A 85 28.11 -12.86 -13.90
N ALA A 86 28.94 -11.83 -14.12
CA ALA A 86 28.63 -10.42 -13.86
C ALA A 86 27.45 -9.84 -14.69
N GLY A 87 27.07 -10.51 -15.79
CA GLY A 87 25.92 -10.13 -16.64
C GLY A 87 24.55 -10.51 -16.07
N GLY A 88 24.51 -11.35 -15.03
CA GLY A 88 23.27 -11.85 -14.43
C GLY A 88 22.37 -12.61 -15.42
N PHE A 89 21.06 -12.63 -15.18
CA PHE A 89 20.07 -13.31 -16.03
C PHE A 89 19.70 -12.54 -17.31
N ALA A 90 20.32 -11.39 -17.56
CA ALA A 90 20.07 -10.60 -18.77
C ALA A 90 20.62 -11.30 -20.03
N ASP A 91 21.74 -12.03 -19.87
CA ASP A 91 22.34 -12.84 -20.92
C ASP A 91 21.58 -14.19 -21.09
N PRO A 92 21.03 -14.49 -22.28
CA PRO A 92 20.39 -15.78 -22.54
C PRO A 92 21.32 -16.99 -22.37
N THR A 93 22.63 -16.81 -22.55
CA THR A 93 23.63 -17.87 -22.39
C THR A 93 23.93 -18.19 -20.93
N ALA A 94 23.72 -17.21 -20.03
CA ALA A 94 23.91 -17.38 -18.59
C ALA A 94 23.03 -18.47 -17.99
N MET A 95 21.86 -18.77 -18.58
CA MET A 95 21.01 -19.88 -18.12
C MET A 95 21.65 -21.26 -18.27
N ARG A 96 22.53 -21.45 -19.25
CA ARG A 96 23.27 -22.72 -19.41
C ARG A 96 24.38 -22.88 -18.38
N GLN A 97 24.90 -21.76 -17.87
CA GLN A 97 25.93 -21.71 -16.84
C GLN A 97 25.33 -21.60 -15.43
N ALA A 98 24.01 -21.41 -15.33
CA ALA A 98 23.31 -21.30 -14.07
C ALA A 98 23.43 -22.60 -13.26
N ARG A 99 23.40 -22.45 -11.93
CA ARG A 99 23.44 -23.55 -10.97
C ARG A 99 22.11 -23.60 -10.21
N LEU A 100 21.58 -24.81 -10.05
CA LEU A 100 20.45 -25.12 -9.20
C LEU A 100 20.98 -25.54 -7.83
N LEU A 101 20.69 -24.72 -6.83
CA LEU A 101 21.08 -24.93 -5.44
C LEU A 101 19.83 -25.32 -4.65
N VAL A 102 19.86 -26.44 -3.94
CA VAL A 102 18.69 -26.95 -3.20
C VAL A 102 19.03 -27.23 -1.76
N ARG A 103 18.15 -26.82 -0.84
CA ARG A 103 18.14 -27.19 0.57
C ARG A 103 16.87 -27.98 0.85
N THR A 104 16.96 -29.16 1.47
CA THR A 104 15.78 -29.97 1.77
C THR A 104 16.00 -30.88 2.98
N THR A 105 14.91 -31.25 3.64
CA THR A 105 14.85 -32.30 4.67
C THR A 105 14.25 -33.60 4.14
N ALA A 106 13.90 -33.67 2.84
CA ALA A 106 13.30 -34.86 2.24
C ALA A 106 14.28 -36.03 2.21
N ASN A 107 13.79 -37.20 2.63
CA ASN A 107 14.49 -38.47 2.51
C ASN A 107 14.30 -39.03 1.09
N GLY A 108 15.39 -39.21 0.35
CA GLY A 108 15.35 -39.80 -1.01
C GLY A 108 15.56 -38.81 -2.16
N GLU A 109 14.87 -39.06 -3.27
CA GLU A 109 14.90 -38.24 -4.50
C GLU A 109 14.20 -36.90 -4.29
N VAL A 110 14.76 -35.83 -4.85
CA VAL A 110 14.15 -34.49 -4.81
C VAL A 110 13.60 -34.17 -6.19
N ARG A 111 12.31 -33.80 -6.24
CA ARG A 111 11.63 -33.42 -7.48
C ARG A 111 11.21 -31.96 -7.43
N GLY A 112 11.18 -31.32 -8.60
CA GLY A 112 10.83 -29.92 -8.70
C GLY A 112 10.67 -29.45 -10.13
N ARG A 113 10.54 -28.14 -10.30
CA ARG A 113 10.52 -27.46 -11.60
C ARG A 113 11.39 -26.23 -11.55
N VAL A 114 12.20 -26.00 -12.58
CA VAL A 114 13.01 -24.81 -12.77
C VAL A 114 12.42 -23.97 -13.91
N ALA A 115 12.17 -22.69 -13.63
CA ALA A 115 11.70 -21.71 -14.58
C ALA A 115 12.90 -21.16 -15.37
N VAL A 116 13.01 -21.51 -16.64
CA VAL A 116 14.08 -21.07 -17.53
C VAL A 116 13.56 -20.00 -18.48
N ARG A 117 14.37 -18.97 -18.73
CA ARG A 117 14.00 -17.89 -19.64
C ARG A 117 13.99 -18.36 -21.10
N LYS A 118 12.99 -17.91 -21.86
CA LYS A 118 12.96 -18.08 -23.33
C LYS A 118 13.96 -17.14 -24.01
N PRO A 119 14.70 -17.57 -25.05
CA PRO A 119 15.66 -16.73 -25.77
C PRO A 119 15.06 -15.41 -26.32
N ASP A 120 13.79 -15.45 -26.72
CA ASP A 120 13.03 -14.31 -27.26
C ASP A 120 12.58 -13.28 -26.20
N GLY A 121 12.89 -13.54 -24.92
CA GLY A 121 12.52 -12.69 -23.79
C GLY A 121 11.01 -12.59 -23.51
N SER A 122 10.17 -13.43 -24.10
CA SER A 122 8.70 -13.36 -23.94
C SER A 122 8.18 -13.90 -22.61
N GLY A 123 9.01 -14.62 -21.84
CA GLY A 123 8.63 -15.19 -20.55
C GLY A 123 9.52 -16.34 -20.09
N LEU A 124 8.99 -17.12 -19.16
CA LEU A 124 9.62 -18.32 -18.58
C LEU A 124 8.97 -19.61 -19.11
N VAL A 125 9.74 -20.70 -19.12
CA VAL A 125 9.29 -22.07 -19.36
C VAL A 125 9.67 -22.91 -18.15
N MET A 126 8.71 -23.64 -17.60
CA MET A 126 8.96 -24.55 -16.48
C MET A 126 9.48 -25.89 -17.00
N LEU A 127 10.70 -26.25 -16.62
CA LEU A 127 11.30 -27.55 -16.90
C LEU A 127 11.31 -28.37 -15.59
N PRO A 128 10.75 -29.58 -15.55
CA PRO A 128 10.82 -30.38 -14.34
C PRO A 128 12.27 -30.80 -14.02
N PHE A 129 12.54 -31.29 -12.80
CA PHE A 129 13.83 -31.85 -12.43
C PHE A 129 13.72 -33.00 -11.43
N VAL A 130 14.72 -33.90 -11.46
CA VAL A 130 14.91 -34.96 -10.46
C VAL A 130 16.38 -34.98 -10.03
N LEU A 131 16.61 -34.87 -8.72
CA LEU A 131 17.92 -35.00 -8.09
C LEU A 131 17.97 -36.30 -7.30
N ALA A 132 18.93 -37.17 -7.66
CA ALA A 132 19.15 -38.43 -6.98
C ALA A 132 19.78 -38.20 -5.60
N ALA A 133 19.49 -39.10 -4.66
CA ALA A 133 19.89 -38.87 -3.28
C ALA A 133 21.41 -38.75 -3.07
N GLY A 134 22.20 -39.46 -3.89
CA GLY A 134 23.66 -39.42 -3.88
C GLY A 134 24.30 -38.16 -4.49
N GLN A 135 23.50 -37.23 -5.05
CA GLN A 135 23.99 -35.94 -5.54
C GLN A 135 24.08 -34.87 -4.43
N ALA A 136 23.70 -35.22 -3.19
CA ALA A 136 23.81 -34.31 -2.05
C ALA A 136 25.29 -34.03 -1.71
N ARG A 137 25.59 -32.76 -1.50
CA ARG A 137 26.93 -32.22 -1.25
C ARG A 137 26.89 -31.31 -0.01
N PRO A 138 27.41 -31.74 1.15
CA PRO A 138 27.38 -30.91 2.36
C PRO A 138 28.08 -29.56 2.21
N ASP A 139 29.12 -29.47 1.38
CA ASP A 139 29.86 -28.24 1.06
C ASP A 139 29.05 -27.24 0.21
N ALA A 140 27.89 -27.62 -0.32
CA ALA A 140 27.01 -26.74 -1.08
C ALA A 140 26.29 -25.69 -0.21
N GLU A 141 26.23 -25.89 1.11
CA GLU A 141 25.56 -24.98 2.06
C GLU A 141 26.02 -23.53 1.89
N ALA A 142 27.34 -23.28 1.91
CA ALA A 142 27.89 -21.94 1.81
C ALA A 142 27.61 -21.27 0.45
N ARG A 143 27.46 -22.05 -0.63
CA ARG A 143 27.08 -21.52 -1.95
C ARG A 143 25.57 -21.24 -2.00
N PHE A 144 24.75 -22.12 -1.44
CA PHE A 144 23.31 -21.91 -1.31
C PHE A 144 23.00 -20.62 -0.54
N LEU A 145 23.57 -20.44 0.64
CA LEU A 145 23.33 -19.26 1.49
C LEU A 145 23.72 -17.96 0.76
N ARG A 146 24.89 -17.94 0.09
CA ARG A 146 25.32 -16.78 -0.71
C ARG A 146 24.35 -16.46 -1.86
N ALA A 147 23.89 -17.48 -2.58
CA ALA A 147 22.94 -17.32 -3.67
C ALA A 147 21.57 -16.83 -3.17
N GLN A 148 21.08 -17.40 -2.06
CA GLN A 148 19.85 -16.97 -1.42
C GLN A 148 19.94 -15.50 -0.98
N GLN A 149 21.03 -15.10 -0.34
CA GLN A 149 21.26 -13.70 0.06
C GLN A 149 21.28 -12.76 -1.14
N GLN A 150 21.88 -13.16 -2.26
CA GLN A 150 21.84 -12.36 -3.50
C GLN A 150 20.40 -12.22 -4.00
N VAL A 151 19.64 -13.32 -4.03
CA VAL A 151 18.24 -13.30 -4.47
C VAL A 151 17.40 -12.33 -3.65
N LEU A 152 17.51 -12.42 -2.33
CA LEU A 152 16.77 -11.56 -1.41
C LEU A 152 17.20 -10.10 -1.54
N ARG A 153 18.50 -9.79 -1.68
CA ARG A 153 18.99 -8.43 -1.92
C ARG A 153 18.43 -7.81 -3.20
N ASP A 154 18.33 -8.60 -4.28
CA ASP A 154 17.76 -8.14 -5.54
C ASP A 154 16.24 -7.87 -5.41
N LEU A 155 15.51 -8.70 -4.67
CA LEU A 155 14.06 -8.51 -4.45
C LEU A 155 13.78 -7.27 -3.58
N VAL A 156 14.62 -7.03 -2.57
CA VAL A 156 14.54 -5.82 -1.74
C VAL A 156 14.85 -4.57 -2.58
N SER A 157 15.90 -4.60 -3.41
CA SER A 157 16.29 -3.46 -4.24
C SER A 157 15.28 -3.15 -5.34
N ALA A 158 14.59 -4.18 -5.87
CA ALA A 158 13.52 -4.03 -6.85
C ALA A 158 12.19 -3.51 -6.25
N ARG A 159 12.12 -3.25 -4.93
CA ARG A 159 10.88 -2.91 -4.21
C ARG A 159 9.74 -3.89 -4.51
N ALA A 160 10.06 -5.18 -4.61
CA ALA A 160 9.07 -6.22 -4.86
C ALA A 160 8.06 -6.28 -3.72
N ALA A 161 6.82 -6.64 -4.04
CA ALA A 161 5.78 -6.85 -3.04
C ALA A 161 6.28 -7.83 -1.95
N GLY A 162 6.15 -7.44 -0.68
CA GLY A 162 6.71 -8.22 0.43
C GLY A 162 8.18 -7.92 0.76
N ALA A 163 8.71 -6.75 0.39
CA ALA A 163 10.08 -6.33 0.70
C ALA A 163 10.46 -6.45 2.19
N ALA A 164 9.51 -6.28 3.13
CA ALA A 164 9.76 -6.51 4.55
C ALA A 164 10.10 -7.98 4.86
N TRP A 165 9.35 -8.93 4.28
CA TRP A 165 9.64 -10.36 4.38
C TRP A 165 11.00 -10.71 3.80
N PHE A 166 11.32 -10.17 2.61
CA PHE A 166 12.63 -10.44 1.99
C PHE A 166 13.80 -9.90 2.81
N ARG A 167 13.66 -8.73 3.44
CA ARG A 167 14.65 -8.19 4.40
C ARG A 167 14.78 -9.09 5.61
N HIS A 168 13.66 -9.47 6.24
CA HIS A 168 13.66 -10.38 7.39
C HIS A 168 14.37 -11.71 7.07
N ARG A 169 14.04 -12.31 5.91
CA ARG A 169 14.68 -13.53 5.41
C ARG A 169 16.16 -13.34 5.10
N LEU A 170 16.56 -12.18 4.58
CA LEU A 170 17.95 -11.86 4.28
C LEU A 170 18.76 -11.83 5.57
N ASP A 171 18.25 -11.14 6.59
CA ASP A 171 18.90 -11.04 7.91
C ASP A 171 19.03 -12.43 8.56
N ALA A 172 18.00 -13.27 8.45
CA ALA A 172 18.06 -14.65 8.94
C ALA A 172 19.13 -15.47 8.20
N SER A 173 19.22 -15.34 6.87
CA SER A 173 20.24 -16.01 6.04
C SER A 173 21.66 -15.52 6.34
N GLN A 174 21.84 -14.22 6.62
CA GLN A 174 23.12 -13.63 7.02
C GLN A 174 23.56 -14.14 8.40
N ARG A 175 22.64 -14.19 9.38
CA ARG A 175 22.89 -14.77 10.70
C ARG A 175 23.27 -16.25 10.62
N ALA A 176 22.58 -17.03 9.78
CA ALA A 176 22.92 -18.44 9.55
C ALA A 176 24.33 -18.60 8.94
N ALA A 177 24.76 -17.66 8.10
CA ALA A 177 26.11 -17.63 7.55
C ALA A 177 27.17 -17.02 8.51
N GLY A 178 26.82 -16.71 9.76
CA GLY A 178 27.73 -16.11 10.74
C GLY A 178 28.11 -14.64 10.44
N GLN A 179 27.38 -13.96 9.57
CA GLN A 179 27.63 -12.57 9.21
C GLN A 179 26.99 -11.62 10.22
N THR A 180 27.67 -10.52 10.54
CA THR A 180 27.12 -9.43 11.35
C THR A 180 26.11 -8.63 10.55
N VAL A 181 24.88 -8.52 11.05
CA VAL A 181 23.82 -7.70 10.46
C VAL A 181 23.75 -6.37 11.22
N ASP A 182 24.14 -5.26 10.60
CA ASP A 182 23.99 -3.92 11.18
C ASP A 182 22.69 -3.26 10.67
N PRO A 183 21.70 -2.99 11.54
CA PRO A 183 20.45 -2.34 11.15
C PRO A 183 20.61 -0.94 10.55
N VAL A 184 21.70 -0.23 10.89
CA VAL A 184 21.90 1.18 10.54
C VAL A 184 22.41 1.35 9.09
N ASP A 185 23.22 0.41 8.62
CA ASP A 185 23.77 0.44 7.25
C ASP A 185 22.70 0.14 6.18
N GLN A 186 21.68 -0.66 6.51
CA GLN A 186 20.60 -1.02 5.58
C GLN A 186 19.71 0.19 5.24
N ALA A 187 19.31 0.99 6.24
CA ALA A 187 18.48 2.19 6.03
C ALA A 187 19.18 3.24 5.14
N THR A 188 20.51 3.32 5.22
CA THR A 188 21.33 4.27 4.48
C THR A 188 21.57 3.81 3.03
N ALA A 189 21.61 2.50 2.78
CA ALA A 189 21.74 1.92 1.45
C ALA A 189 20.45 2.02 0.61
N ASP A 190 19.28 1.83 1.22
CA ASP A 190 17.98 1.93 0.53
C ASP A 190 17.65 3.38 0.12
N ALA A 191 18.06 4.37 0.92
CA ALA A 191 17.89 5.78 0.59
C ALA A 191 18.70 6.25 -0.64
N ARG A 192 19.76 5.52 -1.01
CA ARG A 192 20.66 5.84 -2.15
C ARG A 192 20.27 5.14 -3.46
N ARG A 193 19.35 4.17 -3.44
CA ARG A 193 18.93 3.39 -4.63
C ARG A 193 17.59 3.88 -5.19
N ARG A 194 17.46 5.19 -5.41
CA ARG A 194 16.24 5.82 -5.93
C ARG A 194 16.15 5.84 -7.47
N ASP A 195 17.15 5.34 -8.19
CA ASP A 195 17.22 5.52 -9.65
C ASP A 195 16.42 4.46 -10.44
N GLY A 196 15.08 4.54 -10.37
CA GLY A 196 14.14 3.70 -11.13
C GLY A 196 13.54 4.39 -12.38
N LEU A 197 12.81 3.65 -13.22
CA LEU A 197 12.01 4.21 -14.32
C LEU A 197 10.88 5.11 -13.80
N ASP A 198 10.31 4.78 -12.64
CA ASP A 198 9.28 5.59 -11.96
C ASP A 198 9.80 7.01 -11.64
N ASP A 199 11.09 7.15 -11.26
CA ASP A 199 11.74 8.44 -11.02
C ASP A 199 11.76 9.32 -12.28
N THR A 200 11.83 8.69 -13.46
CA THR A 200 11.77 9.41 -14.74
C THR A 200 10.36 9.93 -14.98
N PHE A 201 9.32 9.14 -14.73
CA PHE A 201 7.93 9.59 -14.84
C PHE A 201 7.60 10.71 -13.84
N GLN A 202 8.05 10.58 -12.58
CA GLN A 202 7.84 11.60 -11.54
C GLN A 202 8.52 12.94 -11.85
N LEU A 203 9.63 12.94 -12.59
CA LEU A 203 10.28 14.15 -13.09
C LEU A 203 9.43 14.86 -14.15
N PHE A 204 8.76 14.10 -15.02
CA PHE A 204 7.93 14.65 -16.10
C PHE A 204 6.57 15.14 -15.61
N THR A 205 5.97 14.49 -14.60
CA THR A 205 4.66 14.87 -14.05
C THR A 205 4.75 16.01 -13.03
N GLY A 206 5.95 16.32 -12.53
CA GLY A 206 6.17 17.31 -11.47
C GLY A 206 5.91 16.76 -10.06
N ASP A 207 5.52 15.49 -9.93
CA ASP A 207 5.23 14.83 -8.65
C ASP A 207 6.47 14.83 -7.74
N ARG A 208 7.66 14.65 -8.31
CA ARG A 208 8.93 14.72 -7.56
C ARG A 208 9.13 16.09 -6.92
N ALA A 209 8.83 17.16 -7.65
CA ALA A 209 8.97 18.51 -7.11
C ALA A 209 8.01 18.73 -5.93
N LEU A 210 6.81 18.16 -5.99
CA LEU A 210 5.84 18.28 -4.90
C LEU A 210 6.23 17.41 -3.68
N VAL A 211 6.64 16.16 -3.89
CA VAL A 211 7.11 15.27 -2.80
C VAL A 211 8.37 15.81 -2.14
N GLU A 212 9.34 16.34 -2.91
CA GLU A 212 10.58 16.91 -2.37
C GLU A 212 10.34 18.23 -1.62
N ASN A 213 9.51 19.14 -2.17
CA ASN A 213 9.19 20.41 -1.49
C ASN A 213 8.39 20.18 -0.20
N LEU A 214 7.46 19.22 -0.22
CA LEU A 214 6.68 18.84 0.95
C LEU A 214 7.43 17.83 1.83
N GLN A 215 8.62 17.38 1.43
CA GLN A 215 9.46 16.35 2.06
C GLN A 215 8.71 15.12 2.58
N PHE A 216 7.60 14.71 1.95
CA PHE A 216 6.75 13.62 2.48
C PHE A 216 7.47 12.27 2.56
N ASP A 217 8.53 12.09 1.77
CA ASP A 217 9.37 10.89 1.73
C ASP A 217 10.54 10.92 2.72
N ARG A 218 10.70 11.99 3.52
CA ARG A 218 11.85 12.16 4.42
C ARG A 218 11.48 11.78 5.86
N PRO A 219 11.80 10.55 6.31
CA PRO A 219 11.58 10.17 7.71
C PRO A 219 12.49 10.98 8.63
N LEU A 220 11.97 11.32 9.82
CA LEU A 220 12.79 11.89 10.89
C LEU A 220 13.84 10.87 11.32
N ALA A 221 15.07 11.34 11.52
CA ALA A 221 16.18 10.52 11.97
C ALA A 221 15.84 9.80 13.29
N VAL A 222 16.33 8.57 13.42
CA VAL A 222 16.25 7.82 14.68
C VAL A 222 17.39 8.33 15.56
N ILE A 223 17.05 9.09 16.58
CA ILE A 223 17.96 9.48 17.66
C ILE A 223 17.55 8.63 18.87
N GLU A 224 18.50 8.22 19.71
CA GLU A 224 18.20 7.54 20.97
C GLU A 224 17.13 8.29 21.76
N ALA A 225 16.23 7.53 22.38
CA ALA A 225 15.10 8.07 23.12
C ALA A 225 15.59 8.87 24.33
N GLY A 226 15.67 10.20 24.17
CA GLY A 226 15.91 11.14 25.26
C GLY A 226 14.61 11.59 25.94
N ALA A 227 14.74 12.22 27.11
CA ALA A 227 13.60 12.86 27.77
C ALA A 227 13.04 14.00 26.88
N PRO A 228 11.71 14.18 26.79
CA PRO A 228 11.12 15.31 26.08
C PRO A 228 11.61 16.63 26.70
N THR A 229 12.32 17.44 25.93
CA THR A 229 12.94 18.69 26.42
C THR A 229 12.11 19.94 26.18
N VAL A 230 11.18 19.90 25.20
CA VAL A 230 10.35 21.05 24.80
C VAL A 230 8.91 20.62 24.51
N ALA A 231 7.96 21.52 24.74
CA ALA A 231 6.57 21.29 24.38
C ALA A 231 6.39 21.36 22.86
N LEU A 232 5.61 20.46 22.29
CA LEU A 232 5.40 20.39 20.83
C LEU A 232 4.80 21.68 20.25
N SER A 233 3.97 22.38 21.02
CA SER A 233 3.35 23.64 20.63
C SER A 233 4.32 24.81 20.53
N THR A 234 5.56 24.67 21.03
CA THR A 234 6.58 25.73 20.99
C THR A 234 7.56 25.55 19.83
N ILE A 235 7.35 24.53 18.97
CA ILE A 235 8.19 24.30 17.80
C ILE A 235 7.57 25.07 16.63
N ASP A 236 8.33 26.01 16.07
CA ASP A 236 7.88 26.78 14.91
C ASP A 236 7.74 25.86 13.68
N GLY A 237 6.62 26.04 12.97
CA GLY A 237 6.34 25.35 11.71
C GLY A 237 6.88 26.11 10.50
N ILE A 238 6.23 25.94 9.35
CA ILE A 238 6.57 26.68 8.13
C ILE A 238 6.31 28.17 8.32
N THR A 239 7.34 28.99 8.09
CA THR A 239 7.31 30.45 8.19
C THR A 239 7.19 31.17 6.83
N VAL A 240 7.13 30.42 5.72
CA VAL A 240 6.96 30.99 4.37
C VAL A 240 5.63 31.74 4.29
N ALA A 241 5.62 32.93 3.70
CA ALA A 241 4.41 33.74 3.57
C ALA A 241 3.33 33.00 2.76
N ALA A 242 2.07 33.08 3.20
CA ALA A 242 0.94 32.59 2.43
C ALA A 242 0.69 33.48 1.21
N ILE A 243 0.13 32.91 0.15
CA ILE A 243 -0.28 33.67 -1.03
C ILE A 243 -1.43 34.58 -0.64
N ASP A 244 -1.32 35.86 -0.98
CA ASP A 244 -2.47 36.77 -0.94
C ASP A 244 -3.36 36.50 -2.17
N TRP A 245 -4.50 35.85 -1.92
CA TRP A 245 -5.46 35.50 -2.96
C TRP A 245 -6.38 36.66 -3.34
N ALA A 246 -6.46 37.73 -2.54
CA ALA A 246 -7.41 38.82 -2.79
C ALA A 246 -7.23 39.48 -4.17
N PRO A 247 -6.01 39.77 -4.65
CA PRO A 247 -5.80 40.31 -6.00
C PRO A 247 -6.19 39.35 -7.12
N LEU A 248 -6.09 38.04 -6.88
CA LEU A 248 -6.37 37.00 -7.87
C LEU A 248 -7.88 36.68 -7.96
N ILE A 249 -8.61 36.83 -6.86
CA ILE A 249 -10.06 36.66 -6.81
C ILE A 249 -10.78 37.91 -7.34
N GLY A 250 -10.27 39.11 -7.02
CA GLY A 250 -10.95 40.36 -7.34
C GLY A 250 -12.40 40.37 -6.83
N ASP A 251 -13.34 40.69 -7.70
CA ASP A 251 -14.78 40.72 -7.40
C ASP A 251 -15.50 39.38 -7.64
N ALA A 252 -14.77 38.31 -7.96
CA ALA A 252 -15.37 37.01 -8.25
C ALA A 252 -16.11 36.43 -7.03
N ARG A 253 -17.34 35.96 -7.30
CA ARG A 253 -18.23 35.31 -6.32
C ARG A 253 -18.71 33.98 -6.90
N PRO A 254 -17.82 32.97 -7.00
CA PRO A 254 -18.21 31.67 -7.50
C PRO A 254 -19.23 31.01 -6.56
N GLU A 255 -20.08 30.16 -7.12
CA GLU A 255 -21.01 29.35 -6.34
C GLU A 255 -20.23 28.30 -5.55
N PRO A 256 -20.29 28.31 -4.20
CA PRO A 256 -19.60 27.32 -3.40
C PRO A 256 -20.32 25.96 -3.48
N ASP A 257 -19.57 24.90 -3.19
CA ASP A 257 -20.09 23.58 -2.90
C ASP A 257 -20.84 23.63 -1.57
N PRO A 258 -22.07 23.08 -1.47
CA PRO A 258 -22.89 23.19 -0.26
C PRO A 258 -22.21 22.61 1.00
N LEU A 259 -21.33 21.63 0.81
CA LEU A 259 -20.60 20.97 1.89
C LEU A 259 -19.30 21.69 2.29
N ALA A 260 -18.78 22.62 1.49
CA ALA A 260 -17.52 23.31 1.78
C ALA A 260 -17.58 24.19 3.04
N ALA A 261 -18.76 24.69 3.40
CA ALA A 261 -18.97 25.46 4.62
C ALA A 261 -18.93 24.60 5.91
N ARG A 262 -18.91 23.28 5.79
CA ARG A 262 -18.90 22.32 6.91
C ARG A 262 -17.54 21.69 7.16
N ILE A 263 -16.58 21.92 6.26
CA ILE A 263 -15.24 21.35 6.32
C ILE A 263 -14.30 22.41 6.90
N PRO A 264 -13.44 22.07 7.88
CA PRO A 264 -12.45 22.98 8.43
C PRO A 264 -11.55 23.58 7.34
N ALA A 265 -11.21 24.87 7.48
CA ALA A 265 -10.36 25.58 6.53
C ALA A 265 -8.98 24.95 6.32
N ASP A 266 -8.48 24.21 7.31
CA ASP A 266 -7.20 23.53 7.26
C ASP A 266 -7.31 22.07 6.77
N GLN A 267 -8.43 21.61 6.22
CA GLN A 267 -8.56 20.24 5.69
C GLN A 267 -8.62 20.18 4.17
N HIS A 268 -8.01 19.14 3.62
CA HIS A 268 -8.23 18.78 2.23
C HIS A 268 -9.66 18.29 2.03
N ALA A 269 -10.20 18.50 0.84
CA ALA A 269 -11.52 18.03 0.48
C ALA A 269 -11.60 17.62 -0.98
N VAL A 270 -12.42 16.62 -1.25
CA VAL A 270 -12.86 16.23 -2.59
C VAL A 270 -14.36 16.43 -2.66
N PHE A 271 -14.84 17.26 -3.58
CA PHE A 271 -16.25 17.55 -3.79
C PHE A 271 -16.75 16.84 -5.04
N PHE A 272 -17.92 16.24 -4.93
CA PHE A 272 -18.64 15.61 -6.03
C PHE A 272 -20.01 16.29 -6.18
N PRO A 273 -20.40 16.74 -7.38
CA PRO A 273 -21.67 17.44 -7.61
C PRO A 273 -22.89 16.54 -7.38
N GLY A 274 -22.69 15.22 -7.25
CA GLY A 274 -23.74 14.27 -6.90
C GLY A 274 -23.19 12.85 -6.70
N PHE A 275 -24.05 11.94 -6.25
CA PHE A 275 -23.65 10.55 -6.01
C PHE A 275 -23.18 9.83 -7.28
N ALA A 276 -23.79 10.14 -8.44
CA ALA A 276 -23.37 9.57 -9.71
C ALA A 276 -21.93 9.96 -10.10
N ALA A 277 -21.52 11.19 -9.78
CA ALA A 277 -20.17 11.68 -10.07
C ALA A 277 -19.11 11.02 -9.16
N LEU A 278 -19.44 10.81 -7.88
CA LEU A 278 -18.62 9.99 -6.97
C LEU A 278 -18.40 8.58 -7.55
N ILE A 279 -19.49 7.94 -7.99
CA ILE A 279 -19.42 6.61 -8.58
C ILE A 279 -18.55 6.59 -9.84
N ALA A 280 -18.75 7.55 -10.74
CA ALA A 280 -17.95 7.68 -11.96
C ALA A 280 -16.45 7.84 -11.65
N ALA A 281 -16.10 8.65 -10.65
CA ALA A 281 -14.71 8.81 -10.21
C ALA A 281 -14.12 7.52 -9.66
N ILE A 282 -14.88 6.76 -8.86
CA ILE A 282 -14.43 5.48 -8.30
C ILE A 282 -14.24 4.43 -9.40
N ASP A 283 -15.20 4.33 -10.33
CA ASP A 283 -15.14 3.40 -11.45
C ASP A 283 -14.00 3.77 -12.42
N GLU A 284 -13.62 5.05 -12.52
CA GLU A 284 -12.44 5.51 -13.26
C GLU A 284 -11.14 5.08 -12.58
N ILE A 285 -11.04 5.28 -11.25
CA ILE A 285 -9.89 4.85 -10.44
C ILE A 285 -9.70 3.34 -10.56
N ASP A 286 -10.78 2.55 -10.56
CA ASP A 286 -10.71 1.09 -10.75
C ASP A 286 -10.19 0.70 -12.13
N ARG A 287 -10.64 1.42 -13.16
CA ARG A 287 -10.26 1.11 -14.54
C ARG A 287 -8.80 1.46 -14.83
N THR A 288 -8.31 2.53 -14.21
CA THR A 288 -6.99 3.10 -14.50
C THR A 288 -5.92 2.69 -13.48
N GLY A 289 -6.32 2.13 -12.33
CA GLY A 289 -5.41 1.65 -11.28
C GLY A 289 -4.58 2.74 -10.60
N THR A 290 -4.83 4.03 -10.90
CA THR A 290 -4.02 5.16 -10.42
C THR A 290 -4.88 6.13 -9.60
N PRO A 291 -4.99 5.95 -8.27
CA PRO A 291 -5.60 6.97 -7.43
C PRO A 291 -4.74 8.24 -7.45
N VAL A 292 -5.34 9.40 -7.74
CA VAL A 292 -4.63 10.70 -7.70
C VAL A 292 -3.96 10.96 -6.33
N LEU A 293 -4.54 10.42 -5.25
CA LEU A 293 -3.94 10.46 -3.90
C LEU A 293 -2.82 9.42 -3.70
N ALA A 294 -2.84 8.29 -4.42
CA ALA A 294 -1.75 7.32 -4.40
C ALA A 294 -0.53 7.78 -5.22
N ALA A 295 -0.68 8.79 -6.09
CA ALA A 295 0.47 9.45 -6.73
C ALA A 295 1.42 10.10 -5.69
N PHE A 296 0.93 10.39 -4.48
CA PHE A 296 1.75 10.84 -3.35
C PHE A 296 2.42 9.69 -2.57
N GLU A 297 2.08 8.43 -2.88
CA GLU A 297 2.64 7.23 -2.23
C GLU A 297 3.65 6.52 -3.16
N PRO A 298 4.91 6.28 -2.74
CA PRO A 298 5.96 5.76 -3.62
C PRO A 298 5.97 4.22 -3.80
N HIS A 299 4.82 3.54 -3.81
CA HIS A 299 4.75 2.07 -3.78
C HIS A 299 3.79 1.45 -4.79
N SER A 300 4.24 0.40 -5.50
CA SER A 300 3.47 -0.41 -6.45
C SER A 300 2.83 -1.64 -5.77
N GLU A 301 2.02 -1.44 -4.73
CA GLU A 301 1.29 -2.51 -4.04
C GLU A 301 -0.19 -2.10 -3.85
N ASP A 302 -1.13 -3.01 -4.14
CA ASP A 302 -2.53 -2.82 -3.79
C ASP A 302 -2.73 -3.12 -2.29
N ALA A 303 -2.90 -2.07 -1.50
CA ALA A 303 -3.09 -2.16 -0.06
C ALA A 303 -4.55 -2.45 0.36
N LEU A 304 -5.45 -2.73 -0.59
CA LEU A 304 -6.89 -2.87 -0.35
C LEU A 304 -7.45 -1.69 0.46
N THR A 305 -6.91 -0.49 0.20
CA THR A 305 -7.19 0.71 0.99
C THR A 305 -8.67 1.04 0.92
N ARG A 306 -9.27 0.91 -0.26
CA ARG A 306 -10.70 1.16 -0.43
C ARG A 306 -11.55 0.19 0.39
N GLU A 307 -11.31 -1.10 0.27
CA GLU A 307 -12.03 -2.16 0.97
C GLU A 307 -11.90 -1.97 2.48
N SER A 308 -10.71 -1.57 2.93
CA SER A 308 -10.43 -1.28 4.33
C SER A 308 -11.26 -0.10 4.83
N TYR A 309 -11.30 1.02 4.10
CA TYR A 309 -12.11 2.18 4.49
C TYR A 309 -13.62 1.95 4.35
N GLN A 310 -14.08 1.23 3.32
CA GLN A 310 -15.49 0.86 3.17
C GLN A 310 -15.96 -0.01 4.33
N ARG A 311 -15.15 -1.00 4.73
CA ARG A 311 -15.39 -1.84 5.90
C ARG A 311 -15.39 -1.00 7.17
N GLN A 312 -14.37 -0.17 7.35
CA GLN A 312 -14.20 0.67 8.55
C GLN A 312 -15.40 1.60 8.74
N LEU A 313 -15.79 2.32 7.69
CA LEU A 313 -16.91 3.27 7.71
C LEU A 313 -18.29 2.58 7.63
N CYS A 314 -18.34 1.27 7.43
CA CYS A 314 -19.58 0.51 7.21
C CYS A 314 -20.44 1.05 6.04
N ILE A 315 -19.80 1.66 5.03
CA ILE A 315 -20.46 2.16 3.82
C ILE A 315 -19.94 1.37 2.62
N GLY A 316 -20.79 0.51 2.08
CA GLY A 316 -20.50 -0.28 0.87
C GLY A 316 -21.17 0.32 -0.36
N LEU A 317 -20.45 0.37 -1.48
CA LEU A 317 -20.98 0.79 -2.80
C LEU A 317 -21.64 -0.38 -3.55
N SER A 318 -22.49 -1.14 -2.85
CA SER A 318 -23.27 -2.20 -3.48
C SER A 318 -24.23 -1.63 -4.53
N ASP A 319 -24.71 -2.45 -5.47
CA ASP A 319 -25.70 -2.02 -6.49
C ASP A 319 -26.94 -1.38 -5.87
N LEU A 320 -27.33 -1.85 -4.67
CA LEU A 320 -28.43 -1.28 -3.90
C LEU A 320 -28.04 0.09 -3.34
N GLY A 321 -26.84 0.24 -2.77
CA GLY A 321 -26.30 1.54 -2.36
C GLY A 321 -26.18 2.53 -3.51
N ARG A 322 -25.84 2.07 -4.72
CA ARG A 322 -25.74 2.92 -5.92
C ARG A 322 -27.09 3.49 -6.35
N ARG A 323 -28.14 2.67 -6.34
CA ARG A 323 -29.51 3.11 -6.69
C ARG A 323 -30.14 4.01 -5.64
N PHE A 324 -29.97 3.69 -4.36
CA PHE A 324 -30.51 4.50 -3.26
C PHE A 324 -29.74 5.81 -3.05
N GLY A 325 -28.43 5.82 -3.26
CA GLY A 325 -27.58 7.00 -3.14
C GLY A 325 -28.02 8.15 -4.08
N ALA A 326 -28.25 7.85 -5.36
CA ALA A 326 -28.66 8.86 -6.34
C ALA A 326 -30.03 9.50 -6.04
N GLN A 327 -30.92 8.79 -5.34
CA GLN A 327 -32.24 9.33 -4.99
C GLN A 327 -32.19 10.22 -3.76
N LEU A 328 -31.35 9.89 -2.77
CA LEU A 328 -31.32 10.52 -1.45
C LEU A 328 -30.25 11.61 -1.29
N VAL A 329 -29.23 11.64 -2.15
CA VAL A 329 -28.06 12.51 -2.01
C VAL A 329 -27.99 13.54 -3.14
N ASP A 330 -27.88 14.82 -2.77
CA ASP A 330 -27.69 15.92 -3.72
C ASP A 330 -26.21 16.12 -4.06
N SER A 331 -25.31 16.06 -3.09
CA SER A 331 -23.87 16.20 -3.29
C SER A 331 -23.09 15.41 -2.25
N VAL A 332 -21.82 15.10 -2.56
CA VAL A 332 -20.92 14.38 -1.66
C VAL A 332 -19.63 15.15 -1.48
N ALA A 333 -19.09 15.16 -0.27
CA ALA A 333 -17.74 15.61 -0.01
C ALA A 333 -16.99 14.58 0.82
N MET A 334 -15.71 14.40 0.52
CA MET A 334 -14.78 13.60 1.32
C MET A 334 -13.71 14.52 1.87
N THR A 335 -13.34 14.36 3.13
CA THR A 335 -12.31 15.18 3.77
C THR A 335 -11.53 14.33 4.78
N GLY A 336 -10.30 14.72 5.09
CA GLY A 336 -9.48 13.99 6.04
C GLY A 336 -8.33 14.79 6.64
N SER A 337 -7.63 14.16 7.59
CA SER A 337 -6.51 14.77 8.28
C SER A 337 -5.28 14.94 7.40
N ASP A 338 -5.02 14.00 6.50
CA ASP A 338 -3.82 13.92 5.65
C ASP A 338 -4.04 12.97 4.46
N PRO A 339 -3.18 12.98 3.43
CA PRO A 339 -3.39 12.16 2.24
C PRO A 339 -2.97 10.68 2.42
N PHE A 340 -2.42 10.27 3.58
CA PHE A 340 -1.80 8.96 3.78
C PHE A 340 -2.83 7.91 4.19
N LEU A 341 -3.78 7.64 3.30
CA LEU A 341 -4.87 6.70 3.52
C LEU A 341 -4.35 5.29 3.85
N ARG A 342 -3.28 4.83 3.19
CA ARG A 342 -2.68 3.51 3.47
C ARG A 342 -2.18 3.39 4.92
N ALA A 343 -1.74 4.49 5.51
CA ALA A 343 -1.26 4.54 6.90
C ALA A 343 -2.41 4.66 7.93
N GLY A 344 -3.67 4.71 7.49
CA GLY A 344 -4.84 4.83 8.36
C GLY A 344 -5.15 6.27 8.76
N SER A 345 -5.22 7.17 7.78
CA SER A 345 -5.67 8.55 7.96
C SER A 345 -7.10 8.65 8.49
N ASP A 346 -7.38 9.74 9.20
CA ASP A 346 -8.74 10.07 9.64
C ASP A 346 -9.52 10.65 8.46
N VAL A 347 -10.67 10.06 8.14
CA VAL A 347 -11.52 10.42 6.99
C VAL A 347 -12.96 10.62 7.44
N ALA A 348 -13.64 11.58 6.82
CA ALA A 348 -15.08 11.72 6.87
C ALA A 348 -15.67 11.85 5.46
N VAL A 349 -16.82 11.21 5.27
CA VAL A 349 -17.68 11.35 4.10
C VAL A 349 -18.94 12.11 4.52
N LEU A 350 -19.21 13.20 3.83
CA LEU A 350 -20.35 14.09 4.05
C LEU A 350 -21.30 13.93 2.86
N PHE A 351 -22.57 13.68 3.16
CA PHE A 351 -23.64 13.58 2.18
C PHE A 351 -24.61 14.72 2.41
N GLN A 352 -24.78 15.62 1.43
CA GLN A 352 -25.93 16.51 1.43
C GLN A 352 -27.15 15.68 1.08
N ALA A 353 -28.07 15.53 2.02
CA ALA A 353 -29.17 14.59 1.91
C ALA A 353 -30.51 15.30 1.71
N LYS A 354 -31.27 14.87 0.71
CA LYS A 354 -32.68 15.30 0.53
C LYS A 354 -33.55 14.90 1.70
N GLN A 355 -33.25 13.75 2.31
CA GLN A 355 -33.92 13.20 3.48
C GLN A 355 -32.89 12.66 4.49
N PRO A 356 -32.28 13.52 5.32
CA PRO A 356 -31.16 13.16 6.19
C PRO A 356 -31.47 11.98 7.13
N GLN A 357 -32.68 11.94 7.69
CA GLN A 357 -33.09 10.88 8.61
C GLN A 357 -33.19 9.51 7.92
N VAL A 358 -33.65 9.47 6.67
CA VAL A 358 -33.75 8.23 5.90
C VAL A 358 -32.35 7.72 5.54
N LEU A 359 -31.45 8.62 5.11
CA LEU A 359 -30.08 8.26 4.80
C LEU A 359 -29.31 7.81 6.06
N ALA A 360 -29.49 8.49 7.20
CA ALA A 360 -28.91 8.09 8.47
C ALA A 360 -29.39 6.68 8.89
N ALA A 361 -30.70 6.41 8.81
CA ALA A 361 -31.24 5.08 9.10
C ALA A 361 -30.68 3.99 8.17
N TYR A 362 -30.46 4.31 6.89
CA TYR A 362 -29.80 3.39 5.95
C TYR A 362 -28.35 3.09 6.38
N VAL A 363 -27.57 4.10 6.76
CA VAL A 363 -26.19 3.91 7.25
C VAL A 363 -26.18 3.08 8.55
N MET A 364 -27.09 3.35 9.48
CA MET A 364 -27.23 2.56 10.71
C MET A 364 -27.56 1.09 10.42
N ALA A 365 -28.39 0.80 9.42
CA ALA A 365 -28.67 -0.57 9.00
C ALA A 365 -27.43 -1.28 8.45
N GLN A 366 -26.56 -0.56 7.73
CA GLN A 366 -25.28 -1.10 7.25
C GLN A 366 -24.31 -1.34 8.42
N GLN A 367 -24.20 -0.40 9.34
CA GLN A 367 -23.43 -0.55 10.58
C GLN A 367 -23.89 -1.76 11.40
N ALA A 368 -25.20 -1.95 11.57
CA ALA A 368 -25.76 -3.10 12.27
C ALA A 368 -25.47 -4.43 11.57
N THR A 369 -25.48 -4.44 10.23
CA THR A 369 -25.12 -5.63 9.44
C THR A 369 -23.64 -5.98 9.59
N ALA A 370 -22.76 -4.98 9.54
CA ALA A 370 -21.33 -5.16 9.76
C ALA A 370 -21.03 -5.63 11.20
N ALA A 371 -21.70 -5.06 12.20
CA ALA A 371 -21.57 -5.46 13.60
C ALA A 371 -21.98 -6.92 13.82
N LYS A 372 -23.05 -7.41 13.16
CA LYS A 372 -23.46 -8.83 13.26
C LYS A 372 -22.40 -9.81 12.75
N ALA A 373 -21.55 -9.38 11.81
CA ALA A 373 -20.46 -10.20 11.30
C ALA A 373 -19.23 -10.24 12.23
N ARG A 374 -19.24 -9.48 13.33
CA ARG A 374 -18.10 -9.29 14.23
C ARG A 374 -18.53 -9.42 15.70
N PRO A 375 -18.16 -10.51 16.40
CA PRO A 375 -18.59 -10.72 17.79
C PRO A 375 -17.97 -9.71 18.77
N ASP A 376 -16.87 -9.07 18.38
CA ASP A 376 -16.14 -8.05 19.14
C ASP A 376 -16.59 -6.61 18.81
N ALA A 377 -17.62 -6.43 17.96
CA ALA A 377 -18.14 -5.12 17.62
C ALA A 377 -18.96 -4.53 18.77
N VAL A 378 -18.71 -3.25 19.06
CA VAL A 378 -19.40 -2.47 20.08
C VAL A 378 -20.19 -1.35 19.40
N THR A 379 -21.47 -1.24 19.76
CA THR A 379 -22.35 -0.13 19.33
C THR A 379 -22.52 0.85 20.48
N THR A 380 -22.30 2.14 20.22
CA THR A 380 -22.33 3.19 21.25
C THR A 380 -22.99 4.46 20.72
N ASP A 381 -23.86 5.05 21.51
CA ASP A 381 -24.35 6.42 21.30
C ASP A 381 -23.56 7.39 22.19
N SER A 382 -23.14 8.52 21.63
CA SER A 382 -22.31 9.52 22.33
C SER A 382 -22.58 10.94 21.85
N ASP A 383 -22.10 11.94 22.60
CA ASP A 383 -22.04 13.33 22.14
C ASP A 383 -20.60 13.69 21.76
N ILE A 384 -20.41 14.24 20.57
CA ILE A 384 -19.11 14.76 20.10
C ILE A 384 -19.28 16.19 19.62
N GLY A 385 -18.86 17.16 20.43
CA GLY A 385 -18.94 18.57 20.08
C GLY A 385 -20.38 19.08 19.91
N GLY A 386 -21.33 18.54 20.68
CA GLY A 386 -22.75 18.87 20.57
C GLY A 386 -23.48 18.13 19.45
N LEU A 387 -22.83 17.13 18.83
CA LEU A 387 -23.45 16.24 17.85
C LEU A 387 -23.82 14.93 18.52
N ALA A 388 -25.07 14.50 18.35
CA ALA A 388 -25.47 13.13 18.65
C ALA A 388 -24.82 12.19 17.63
N VAL A 389 -24.03 11.23 18.13
CA VAL A 389 -23.24 10.31 17.32
C VAL A 389 -23.62 8.88 17.63
N HIS A 390 -23.98 8.13 16.59
CA HIS A 390 -24.14 6.68 16.64
C HIS A 390 -22.89 6.00 16.08
N ALA A 391 -22.25 5.14 16.86
CA ALA A 391 -20.96 4.56 16.50
C ALA A 391 -20.97 3.03 16.55
N VAL A 392 -20.28 2.40 15.59
CA VAL A 392 -19.92 0.97 15.61
C VAL A 392 -18.42 0.82 15.47
N THR A 393 -17.79 0.18 16.46
CA THR A 393 -16.33 0.06 16.56
C THR A 393 -15.86 -1.32 16.99
N THR A 394 -14.71 -1.77 16.51
CA THR A 394 -13.98 -2.95 17.01
C THR A 394 -12.61 -2.55 17.60
N PRO A 395 -12.02 -3.35 18.52
CA PRO A 395 -10.72 -3.05 19.11
C PRO A 395 -9.58 -2.93 18.07
N ASP A 396 -9.62 -3.75 17.02
CA ASP A 396 -8.67 -3.72 15.90
C ASP A 396 -8.93 -2.57 14.90
N ARG A 397 -9.96 -1.75 15.14
CA ARG A 397 -10.42 -0.64 14.28
C ARG A 397 -10.79 -1.05 12.84
N SER A 398 -10.97 -2.34 12.57
CA SER A 398 -11.48 -2.83 11.28
C SER A 398 -12.93 -2.40 11.02
N LEU A 399 -13.72 -2.22 12.08
CA LEU A 399 -14.91 -1.36 12.11
C LEU A 399 -14.59 -0.13 12.94
N CYS A 400 -14.79 1.05 12.36
CA CYS A 400 -14.66 2.32 13.06
C CYS A 400 -15.54 3.33 12.32
N SER A 401 -16.84 3.30 12.59
CA SER A 401 -17.83 4.11 11.89
C SER A 401 -18.58 4.94 12.90
N TYR A 402 -18.46 6.27 12.79
CA TYR A 402 -19.17 7.25 13.58
C TYR A 402 -20.11 8.03 12.67
N LEU A 403 -21.41 7.90 12.92
CA LEU A 403 -22.48 8.53 12.16
C LEU A 403 -23.04 9.73 12.94
N ALA A 404 -23.16 10.87 12.27
CA ALA A 404 -23.82 12.06 12.81
C ALA A 404 -24.69 12.72 11.74
N VAL A 405 -25.72 13.44 12.17
CA VAL A 405 -26.53 14.32 11.30
C VAL A 405 -26.24 15.78 11.66
N LEU A 406 -25.84 16.56 10.67
CA LEU A 406 -25.49 17.97 10.77
C LEU A 406 -26.42 18.79 9.85
N ASP A 407 -27.57 19.21 10.37
CA ASP A 407 -28.63 19.88 9.62
C ASP A 407 -29.15 19.02 8.45
N ASP A 408 -28.95 19.42 7.19
CA ASP A 408 -29.27 18.63 5.98
C ASP A 408 -28.15 17.67 5.55
N CYS A 409 -27.06 17.58 6.31
CA CYS A 409 -25.90 16.74 6.00
C CYS A 409 -25.86 15.48 6.87
N VAL A 410 -25.63 14.32 6.27
CA VAL A 410 -25.28 13.08 6.98
C VAL A 410 -23.77 12.88 6.89
N VAL A 411 -23.12 12.66 8.03
CA VAL A 411 -21.66 12.52 8.12
C VAL A 411 -21.31 11.14 8.66
N VAL A 412 -20.40 10.45 7.97
CA VAL A 412 -19.81 9.19 8.43
C VAL A 412 -18.30 9.36 8.51
N ALA A 413 -17.71 9.19 9.69
CA ALA A 413 -16.28 9.34 9.91
C ALA A 413 -15.68 8.12 10.60
N ASN A 414 -14.36 7.93 10.47
CA ASN A 414 -13.63 6.85 11.15
C ASN A 414 -12.91 7.28 12.43
N SER A 415 -13.10 8.53 12.85
CA SER A 415 -12.42 9.12 13.98
C SER A 415 -13.33 10.10 14.73
N PRO A 416 -13.42 10.01 16.06
CA PRO A 416 -14.15 10.99 16.85
C PRO A 416 -13.51 12.38 16.77
N ALA A 417 -12.19 12.45 16.58
CA ALA A 417 -11.48 13.71 16.39
C ALA A 417 -11.91 14.40 15.09
N GLN A 418 -12.13 13.62 14.02
CA GLN A 418 -12.61 14.17 12.75
C GLN A 418 -14.02 14.75 12.88
N LEU A 419 -14.94 14.07 13.58
CA LEU A 419 -16.27 14.62 13.86
C LEU A 419 -16.22 15.88 14.73
N ALA A 420 -15.39 15.89 15.77
CA ALA A 420 -15.23 17.07 16.63
C ALA A 420 -14.76 18.30 15.84
N ARG A 421 -13.92 18.11 14.83
CA ARG A 421 -13.47 19.19 13.94
C ARG A 421 -14.59 19.71 13.04
N LEU A 422 -15.40 18.81 12.46
CA LEU A 422 -16.58 19.21 11.68
C LEU A 422 -17.60 19.96 12.57
N ALA A 423 -17.81 19.50 13.81
CA ALA A 423 -18.65 20.18 14.79
C ALA A 423 -18.12 21.58 15.15
N ALA A 424 -16.81 21.75 15.26
CA ALA A 424 -16.20 23.05 15.57
C ALA A 424 -16.48 24.10 14.49
N VAL A 425 -16.58 23.70 13.21
CA VAL A 425 -16.97 24.60 12.12
C VAL A 425 -18.41 25.08 12.29
N ARG A 426 -19.34 24.18 12.66
CA ARG A 426 -20.72 24.55 13.01
C ARG A 426 -20.77 25.55 14.18
N GLY A 427 -19.83 25.45 15.12
CA GLY A 427 -19.65 26.39 16.23
C GLY A 427 -19.05 27.75 15.85
N GLY A 428 -18.83 28.03 14.57
CA GLY A 428 -18.25 29.29 14.08
C GLY A 428 -16.75 29.23 13.78
N GLY A 429 -16.16 28.04 13.74
CA GLY A 429 -14.78 27.84 13.29
C GLY A 429 -14.59 28.17 11.80
N ALA A 430 -13.33 28.40 11.40
CA ALA A 430 -12.99 28.71 10.01
C ALA A 430 -13.35 27.53 9.08
N ALA A 431 -14.11 27.85 8.02
CA ALA A 431 -14.58 26.87 7.04
C ALA A 431 -13.82 26.99 5.72
N LEU A 432 -13.65 25.87 5.02
CA LEU A 432 -12.96 25.78 3.73
C LEU A 432 -13.59 26.72 2.68
N ALA A 433 -14.92 26.82 2.67
CA ALA A 433 -15.65 27.75 1.78
C ALA A 433 -15.24 29.23 1.93
N THR A 434 -14.69 29.63 3.08
CA THR A 434 -14.30 31.01 3.36
C THR A 434 -12.86 31.33 2.96
N THR A 435 -12.07 30.31 2.60
CA THR A 435 -10.67 30.50 2.22
C THR A 435 -10.54 31.16 0.85
N GLY A 436 -9.49 31.98 0.68
CA GLY A 436 -9.23 32.66 -0.59
C GLY A 436 -8.93 31.67 -1.72
N GLU A 437 -8.11 30.67 -1.45
CA GLU A 437 -7.76 29.62 -2.42
C GLU A 437 -8.98 28.81 -2.89
N TYR A 438 -9.89 28.44 -2.00
CA TYR A 438 -11.11 27.74 -2.38
C TYR A 438 -11.93 28.59 -3.35
N ARG A 439 -12.12 29.87 -3.03
CA ARG A 439 -12.83 30.80 -3.92
C ARG A 439 -12.11 30.98 -5.25
N PHE A 440 -10.79 31.13 -5.25
CA PHE A 440 -10.00 31.25 -6.47
C PHE A 440 -10.16 30.02 -7.37
N PHE A 441 -9.98 28.81 -6.82
CA PHE A 441 -10.12 27.59 -7.60
C PHE A 441 -11.56 27.34 -8.05
N ARG A 442 -12.56 27.72 -7.25
CA ARG A 442 -13.97 27.57 -7.64
C ARG A 442 -14.42 28.52 -8.73
N ASP A 443 -13.80 29.70 -8.83
CA ASP A 443 -14.05 30.60 -9.96
C ASP A 443 -13.50 30.04 -11.28
N ARG A 444 -12.32 29.40 -11.20
CA ARG A 444 -11.66 28.78 -12.35
C ARG A 444 -12.30 27.46 -12.78
N TYR A 445 -12.66 26.63 -11.81
CA TYR A 445 -13.36 25.36 -11.99
C TYR A 445 -14.77 25.53 -11.43
N ARG A 446 -15.70 25.97 -12.28
CA ARG A 446 -17.05 26.37 -11.85
C ARG A 446 -17.94 25.18 -11.53
N ARG A 447 -18.84 25.39 -10.57
CA ARG A 447 -19.83 24.40 -10.17
C ARG A 447 -20.84 24.14 -11.27
N GLY A 448 -21.17 22.87 -11.48
CA GLY A 448 -22.15 22.45 -12.47
C GLY A 448 -21.69 22.61 -13.92
N ALA A 449 -20.38 22.73 -14.17
CA ALA A 449 -19.86 22.59 -15.52
C ALA A 449 -20.20 21.19 -16.07
N ASP A 450 -20.50 21.08 -17.37
CA ASP A 450 -20.98 19.83 -17.99
C ASP A 450 -19.99 18.66 -17.85
N ASP A 451 -18.70 18.96 -17.66
CA ASP A 451 -17.60 18.01 -17.48
C ASP A 451 -17.12 17.88 -16.02
N GLU A 452 -17.81 18.48 -15.05
CA GLU A 452 -17.44 18.40 -13.63
C GLU A 452 -17.71 16.99 -13.06
N VAL A 453 -16.64 16.25 -12.76
CA VAL A 453 -16.72 14.97 -12.03
C VAL A 453 -16.37 15.15 -10.56
N ALA A 454 -15.27 15.85 -10.26
CA ALA A 454 -14.83 16.13 -8.90
C ALA A 454 -13.95 17.39 -8.86
N LEU A 455 -13.97 18.08 -7.72
CA LEU A 455 -13.02 19.14 -7.39
C LEU A 455 -12.22 18.73 -6.16
N VAL A 456 -10.90 18.66 -6.30
CA VAL A 456 -9.98 18.44 -5.17
C VAL A 456 -9.41 19.78 -4.73
N VAL A 457 -9.51 20.09 -3.44
CA VAL A 457 -8.95 21.30 -2.83
C VAL A 457 -8.04 20.87 -1.69
N VAL A 458 -6.79 21.34 -1.76
CA VAL A 458 -5.80 21.18 -0.70
C VAL A 458 -5.38 22.58 -0.25
N PRO A 459 -5.95 23.09 0.85
CA PRO A 459 -5.67 24.45 1.28
C PRO A 459 -4.24 24.60 1.83
N ASP A 460 -3.64 25.79 1.72
CA ASP A 460 -2.30 26.10 2.24
C ASP A 460 -2.22 25.78 3.74
N ASP A 461 -3.28 26.03 4.51
CA ASP A 461 -3.38 25.66 5.92
C ASP A 461 -3.31 24.13 6.14
N ALA A 462 -3.87 23.32 5.23
CA ALA A 462 -3.70 21.86 5.28
C ALA A 462 -2.26 21.46 5.01
N ILE A 463 -1.63 22.05 3.99
CA ILE A 463 -0.24 21.77 3.61
C ILE A 463 0.71 22.14 4.77
N ARG A 464 0.53 23.32 5.37
CA ARG A 464 1.29 23.77 6.54
C ARG A 464 1.11 22.84 7.73
N ARG A 465 -0.10 22.33 7.95
CA ARG A 465 -0.34 21.33 9.00
C ARG A 465 0.42 20.03 8.70
N TRP A 466 0.37 19.53 7.47
CA TRP A 466 1.08 18.30 7.07
C TRP A 466 2.59 18.46 7.18
N CYS A 467 3.12 19.62 6.83
CA CYS A 467 4.54 19.90 6.99
C CYS A 467 4.93 20.34 8.41
N GLY A 468 3.95 20.51 9.31
CA GLY A 468 4.15 21.00 10.66
C GLY A 468 4.77 19.96 11.59
N PRO A 469 5.40 20.40 12.70
CA PRO A 469 6.17 19.52 13.58
C PRO A 469 5.32 18.41 14.20
N ARG A 470 4.08 18.72 14.60
CA ARG A 470 3.16 17.73 15.16
C ARG A 470 2.87 16.60 14.19
N TRP A 471 2.60 16.92 12.93
CA TRP A 471 2.29 15.92 11.93
C TRP A 471 3.52 15.06 11.62
N ARG A 472 4.68 15.68 11.39
CA ARG A 472 5.95 14.99 11.12
C ARG A 472 6.34 13.99 12.20
N ILE A 473 6.16 14.38 13.47
CA ILE A 473 6.46 13.50 14.60
C ILE A 473 5.47 12.35 14.67
N ALA A 474 4.18 12.61 14.46
CA ALA A 474 3.14 11.59 14.48
C ALA A 474 3.31 10.58 13.34
N ASP A 475 3.57 11.06 12.12
CA ASP A 475 3.81 10.24 10.94
C ASP A 475 5.07 9.37 11.09
N SER A 476 6.17 9.94 11.60
CA SER A 476 7.37 9.17 11.90
C SER A 476 7.11 8.06 12.92
N ARG A 477 6.34 8.34 13.98
CA ARG A 477 5.95 7.33 14.98
C ARG A 477 5.07 6.25 14.37
N ARG A 478 4.09 6.62 13.53
CA ARG A 478 3.19 5.70 12.83
C ARG A 478 3.97 4.75 11.92
N THR A 479 4.87 5.29 11.10
CA THR A 479 5.75 4.51 10.21
C THR A 479 6.64 3.55 10.99
N ARG A 480 7.23 4.00 12.11
CA ARG A 480 8.05 3.13 12.98
C ARG A 480 7.24 2.03 13.64
N ALA A 481 6.05 2.34 14.14
CA ALA A 481 5.16 1.34 14.74
C ALA A 481 4.73 0.28 13.71
N ALA A 482 4.38 0.71 12.49
CA ALA A 482 4.06 -0.21 11.39
C ALA A 482 5.24 -1.14 11.05
N ALA A 483 6.47 -0.62 11.01
CA ALA A 483 7.66 -1.43 10.78
C ALA A 483 7.90 -2.45 11.90
N ILE A 484 7.71 -2.06 13.17
CA ILE A 484 7.84 -2.96 14.33
C ILE A 484 6.78 -4.05 14.29
N LEU A 485 5.52 -3.70 14.04
CA LEU A 485 4.42 -4.66 13.93
C LEU A 485 4.67 -5.67 12.81
N THR A 486 5.12 -5.17 11.65
CA THR A 486 5.50 -6.02 10.53
C THR A 486 6.59 -7.01 10.94
N GLU A 487 7.64 -6.55 11.63
CA GLU A 487 8.72 -7.44 12.10
C GLU A 487 8.24 -8.46 13.16
N ILE A 488 7.29 -8.09 14.02
CA ILE A 488 6.67 -9.03 14.96
C ILE A 488 5.88 -10.11 14.20
N ASP A 489 5.05 -9.71 13.24
CA ASP A 489 4.27 -10.63 12.44
C ASP A 489 5.17 -11.60 11.67
N LEU A 490 6.26 -11.11 11.08
CA LEU A 490 7.20 -11.95 10.32
C LEU A 490 7.99 -12.94 11.19
N ARG A 491 8.13 -12.69 12.50
CA ARG A 491 8.74 -13.65 13.44
C ARG A 491 7.79 -14.79 13.82
N HIS A 492 6.49 -14.58 13.63
CA HIS A 492 5.45 -15.54 13.97
C HIS A 492 4.81 -16.20 12.73
N ALA A 493 5.18 -15.75 11.53
CA ALA A 493 4.84 -16.35 10.25
C ALA A 493 5.77 -17.52 9.90
#